data_AF-A0A2G5WG84-F1
#
_entry.id   AF-A0A2G5WG84-F1
#
_cell.length_a   1.000
_cell.length_b   1.000
_cell.length_c   1.000
_cell.angle_alpha   90.00
_cell.angle_beta   90.00
_cell.angle_gamma   90.00
#
_symmetry.space_group_name_H-M   'P 1'
#
loop_
_entity.id
_entity.type
_entity.pdbx_description
1 polymer ?
#
loop_
_entity_poly.entity_id
_entity_poly.type
_entity_poly.pdbx_seq_one_letter_code
_entity_poly.pdbx_strand_id
1 'polypeptide(L)'
;MNELDKIIHNKVMKSTISEIREASDRYNEYLQDIIEAKKAGNDEKVLQIGRNGVTYQFVISDNIHTLIEYQKEQQDTMSAEVKEYTKSATLLMIGLIILGLIASIVITIIISRLISRPVSRMTEALVEVSAGDFAIEHISIKNQDEIGDMATALNTMVRDLKGIIQRARDSAMKLSVQSEELSASSEESLAASEMVAEISEKNLQTSEKQSKIVNQSTASMEEMVTAIDVITQDNEEMLNSSKDVARLVKEGSTLMNETTDQMNYISRTIGGSIVTINEMAKNTANIRNVTSIISTIAEQTNLLALNAAIEAARAGEHGKGFAVVAEEVRNLAEQSKRSTEEIGRMVDTIIEDVLKVVDSTDEGHKRVEEGLASTKKTNAIFERIEYATSDVSGKIATVSSAIEEIRAMTEEVAIGSRQVEELAIQASAEAQSTSAATVEQLAANQEITSSSQTLAELAEQLQNDMGRFKV
;
A
#
# COMPACT_ATOMS: atom_id res chain seq x y z
N MET A 1 23.32 26.48 148.20
CA MET A 1 22.77 27.81 147.84
C MET A 1 23.67 28.63 146.89
N ASN A 2 25.01 28.58 146.99
CA ASN A 2 25.89 29.39 146.12
C ASN A 2 25.80 29.14 144.59
N GLU A 3 25.16 28.06 144.13
CA GLU A 3 24.94 27.84 142.69
C GLU A 3 23.67 28.51 142.13
N LEU A 4 22.67 28.77 142.97
CA LEU A 4 21.39 29.35 142.53
C LEU A 4 21.52 30.82 142.08
N ASP A 5 22.43 31.58 142.69
CA ASP A 5 22.70 32.99 142.33
C ASP A 5 23.26 33.16 140.91
N LYS A 6 23.89 32.12 140.33
CA LYS A 6 24.43 32.17 138.97
C LYS A 6 23.39 31.93 137.89
N ILE A 7 22.25 31.33 138.25
CA ILE A 7 21.22 30.88 137.28
C ILE A 7 20.02 31.83 137.30
N ILE A 8 19.76 32.51 138.42
CA ILE A 8 18.56 33.33 138.62
C ILE A 8 18.80 34.79 138.24
N HIS A 9 18.13 35.22 137.17
CA HIS A 9 18.22 36.58 136.64
C HIS A 9 16.99 37.44 136.98
N ASN A 10 15.94 36.83 137.53
CA ASN A 10 14.67 37.48 137.81
C ASN A 10 14.65 38.15 139.20
N LYS A 11 14.12 39.38 139.25
CA LYS A 11 14.08 40.23 140.47
C LYS A 11 13.26 39.60 141.60
N VAL A 12 12.15 38.92 141.28
CA VAL A 12 11.27 38.25 142.26
C VAL A 12 12.02 37.09 142.90
N MET A 13 12.53 36.14 142.11
CA MET A 13 13.29 34.99 142.62
C MET A 13 14.53 35.41 143.42
N LYS A 14 15.23 36.49 143.04
CA LYS A 14 16.37 37.01 143.83
C LYS A 14 15.95 37.50 145.22
N SER A 15 14.83 38.21 145.32
CA SER A 15 14.29 38.68 146.61
C SER A 15 13.94 37.50 147.50
N THR A 16 13.18 36.55 146.95
CA THR A 16 12.71 35.34 147.65
C THR A 16 13.87 34.47 148.17
N ILE A 17 14.94 34.30 147.38
CA ILE A 17 16.14 33.57 147.84
C ILE A 17 16.89 34.33 148.94
N SER A 18 16.97 35.65 148.85
CA SER A 18 17.63 36.47 149.88
C SER A 18 16.91 36.33 151.22
N GLU A 19 15.57 36.36 151.22
CA GLU A 19 14.76 36.19 152.42
C GLU A 19 14.88 34.77 153.01
N ILE A 20 14.92 33.73 152.16
CA ILE A 20 15.21 32.35 152.62
C ILE A 20 16.58 32.30 153.29
N ARG A 21 17.59 32.98 152.72
CA ARG A 21 18.95 32.99 153.24
C ARG A 21 18.99 33.65 154.62
N GLU A 22 18.41 34.84 154.74
CA GLU A 22 18.37 35.59 156.00
C GLU A 22 17.60 34.83 157.09
N ALA A 23 16.47 34.22 156.74
CA ALA A 23 15.70 33.38 157.65
C ALA A 23 16.46 32.08 158.03
N SER A 24 17.21 31.48 157.11
CA SER A 24 18.01 30.28 157.39
C SER A 24 19.19 30.57 158.31
N ASP A 25 19.86 31.71 158.15
CA ASP A 25 20.96 32.12 159.03
C ASP A 25 20.44 32.39 160.45
N ARG A 26 19.32 33.12 160.58
CA ARG A 26 18.62 33.33 161.86
C ARG A 26 18.17 32.02 162.49
N TYR A 27 17.57 31.12 161.72
CA TYR A 27 17.12 29.82 162.21
C TYR A 27 18.27 28.98 162.78
N ASN A 28 19.45 29.03 162.15
CA ASN A 28 20.65 28.35 162.62
C ASN A 28 21.20 28.95 163.94
N GLU A 29 21.20 30.27 164.10
CA GLU A 29 21.54 30.92 165.40
C GLU A 29 20.61 30.44 166.51
N TYR A 30 19.30 30.48 166.26
CA TYR A 30 18.29 29.99 167.22
C TYR A 30 18.48 28.50 167.55
N LEU A 31 18.89 27.67 166.59
CA LEU A 31 19.22 26.26 166.82
C LEU A 31 20.44 26.08 167.73
N GLN A 32 21.48 26.89 167.55
CA GLN A 32 22.63 26.89 168.48
C GLN A 32 22.23 27.34 169.88
N ASP A 33 21.43 28.40 169.99
CA ASP A 33 20.94 28.91 171.28
C ASP A 33 20.06 27.87 172.00
N ILE A 34 19.23 27.13 171.27
CA ILE A 34 18.46 25.99 171.80
C ILE A 34 19.39 24.90 172.34
N ILE A 35 20.44 24.56 171.59
CA ILE A 35 21.40 23.52 171.98
C ILE A 35 22.17 23.94 173.24
N GLU A 36 22.58 25.20 173.36
CA GLU A 36 23.24 25.73 174.57
C GLU A 36 22.30 25.79 175.77
N ALA A 37 21.07 26.30 175.59
CA ALA A 37 20.08 26.38 176.66
C ALA A 37 19.69 24.98 177.19
N LYS A 38 19.61 23.98 176.31
CA LYS A 38 19.35 22.57 176.68
C LYS A 38 20.50 21.97 177.48
N LYS A 39 21.76 22.25 177.12
CA LYS A 39 22.94 21.82 177.88
C LYS A 39 23.02 22.43 179.28
N ALA A 40 22.49 23.64 179.47
CA ALA A 40 22.44 24.32 180.75
C ALA A 40 21.29 23.86 181.67
N GLY A 41 20.45 22.91 181.23
CA GLY A 41 19.32 22.40 182.02
C GLY A 41 18.15 23.40 182.16
N ASN A 42 18.12 24.47 181.36
CA ASN A 42 17.08 25.49 181.41
C ASN A 42 16.02 25.23 180.32
N ASP A 43 15.14 24.26 180.59
CA ASP A 43 14.10 23.82 179.64
C ASP A 43 13.07 24.91 179.30
N GLU A 44 12.87 25.90 180.18
CA GLU A 44 11.96 27.03 179.93
C GLU A 44 12.50 27.96 178.84
N LYS A 45 13.83 28.20 178.85
CA LYS A 45 14.50 29.02 177.83
C LYS A 45 14.53 28.33 176.46
N VAL A 46 14.63 26.99 176.42
CA VAL A 46 14.52 26.19 175.18
C VAL A 46 13.16 26.37 174.50
N LEU A 47 12.07 26.33 175.27
CA LEU A 47 10.71 26.51 174.73
C LEU A 47 10.47 27.92 174.18
N GLN A 48 11.04 28.95 174.82
CA GLN A 48 10.94 30.33 174.37
C GLN A 48 11.72 30.56 173.06
N ILE A 49 12.96 30.07 172.99
CA ILE A 49 13.82 30.19 171.80
C ILE A 49 13.23 29.33 170.66
N GLY A 50 12.71 28.15 170.96
CA GLY A 50 12.02 27.27 170.00
C GLY A 50 10.81 27.90 169.34
N ARG A 51 9.97 28.64 170.08
CA ARG A 51 8.81 29.34 169.49
C ARG A 51 9.22 30.41 168.47
N ASN A 52 10.32 31.11 168.72
CA ASN A 52 10.84 32.12 167.79
C ASN A 52 11.52 31.48 166.57
N GLY A 53 12.14 30.31 166.72
CA GLY A 53 12.71 29.54 165.61
C GLY A 53 11.67 29.09 164.58
N VAL A 54 10.46 28.70 165.02
CA VAL A 54 9.38 28.24 164.12
C VAL A 54 8.96 29.32 163.11
N THR A 55 9.03 30.60 163.47
CA THR A 55 8.70 31.70 162.55
C THR A 55 9.62 31.72 161.33
N TYR A 56 10.92 31.50 161.52
CA TYR A 56 11.88 31.48 160.42
C TYR A 56 11.74 30.24 159.53
N GLN A 57 11.33 29.09 160.10
CA GLN A 57 10.98 27.91 159.31
C GLN A 57 9.77 28.17 158.39
N PHE A 58 8.77 28.90 158.89
CA PHE A 58 7.61 29.30 158.07
C PHE A 58 8.04 30.23 156.93
N VAL A 59 8.88 31.23 157.19
CA VAL A 59 9.40 32.15 156.16
C VAL A 59 10.18 31.40 155.07
N ILE A 60 10.99 30.40 155.45
CA ILE A 60 11.71 29.56 154.47
C ILE A 60 10.73 28.76 153.62
N SER A 61 9.74 28.12 154.23
CA SER A 61 8.78 27.26 153.52
C SER A 61 7.87 28.05 152.57
N ASP A 62 7.39 29.21 153.00
CA ASP A 62 6.50 30.08 152.21
C ASP A 62 7.23 30.61 150.97
N ASN A 63 8.44 31.13 151.16
CA ASN A 63 9.27 31.61 150.07
C ASN A 63 9.71 30.50 149.10
N ILE A 64 9.94 29.26 149.56
CA ILE A 64 10.15 28.11 148.66
C ILE A 64 8.90 27.85 147.82
N HIS A 65 7.71 27.93 148.40
CA HIS A 65 6.45 27.77 147.67
C HIS A 65 6.26 28.85 146.59
N THR A 66 6.54 30.11 146.93
CA THR A 66 6.51 31.23 145.97
C THR A 66 7.46 31.00 144.79
N LEU A 67 8.66 30.46 145.05
CA LEU A 67 9.63 30.12 144.01
C LEU A 67 9.13 29.02 143.05
N ILE A 68 8.45 28.01 143.59
CA ILE A 68 7.88 26.90 142.80
C ILE A 68 6.72 27.40 141.94
N GLU A 69 5.80 28.19 142.50
CA GLU A 69 4.68 28.75 141.73
C GLU A 69 5.17 29.65 140.59
N TYR A 70 6.16 30.51 140.86
CA TYR A 70 6.72 31.37 139.83
C TYR A 70 7.40 30.59 138.68
N GLN A 71 8.12 29.50 139.00
CA GLN A 71 8.70 28.64 137.96
C GLN A 71 7.61 27.93 137.14
N LYS A 72 6.52 27.50 137.78
CA LYS A 72 5.41 26.82 137.11
C LYS A 72 4.68 27.75 136.14
N GLU A 73 4.41 28.98 136.55
CA GLU A 73 3.78 30.01 135.71
C GLU A 73 4.65 30.36 134.48
N GLN A 74 5.96 30.48 134.65
CA GLN A 74 6.88 30.67 133.52
C GLN A 74 6.88 29.50 132.55
N GLN A 75 6.84 28.26 133.06
CA GLN A 75 6.82 27.06 132.21
C GLN A 75 5.52 26.93 131.40
N ASP A 76 4.38 27.29 131.99
CA ASP A 76 3.07 27.29 131.32
C ASP A 76 3.01 28.36 130.24
N THR A 77 3.53 29.56 130.50
CA THR A 77 3.60 30.67 129.52
C THR A 77 4.47 30.30 128.33
N MET A 78 5.67 29.75 128.59
CA MET A 78 6.59 29.29 127.54
C MET A 78 5.99 28.14 126.70
N SER A 79 5.26 27.21 127.34
CA SER A 79 4.59 26.12 126.63
C SER A 79 3.43 26.59 125.75
N ALA A 80 2.73 27.67 126.14
CA ALA A 80 1.69 28.28 125.34
C ALA A 80 2.24 28.95 124.07
N GLU A 81 3.32 29.74 124.19
CA GLU A 81 3.96 30.40 123.05
C GLU A 81 4.48 29.39 122.02
N VAL A 82 5.16 28.32 122.46
CA VAL A 82 5.69 27.28 121.55
C VAL A 82 4.57 26.57 120.77
N LYS A 83 3.41 26.34 121.39
CA LYS A 83 2.25 25.76 120.70
C LYS A 83 1.68 26.69 119.63
N GLU A 84 1.71 28.00 119.84
CA GLU A 84 1.20 28.97 118.86
C GLU A 84 2.15 29.11 117.65
N TYR A 85 3.47 29.14 117.88
CA TYR A 85 4.46 29.14 116.81
C TYR A 85 4.42 27.86 115.96
N THR A 86 4.30 26.70 116.60
CA THR A 86 4.23 25.40 115.88
C THR A 86 2.95 25.26 115.07
N LYS A 87 1.81 25.78 115.55
CA LYS A 87 0.54 25.81 114.80
C LYS A 87 0.60 26.72 113.58
N SER A 88 1.19 27.91 113.72
CA SER A 88 1.35 28.86 112.61
C SER A 88 2.31 28.33 111.54
N ALA A 89 3.42 27.70 111.94
CA ALA A 89 4.38 27.09 111.02
C ALA A 89 3.79 25.88 110.27
N THR A 90 3.01 25.03 110.93
CA THR A 90 2.34 23.89 110.27
C THR A 90 1.26 24.33 109.29
N LEU A 91 0.45 25.36 109.61
CA LEU A 91 -0.54 25.93 108.69
C LEU A 91 0.12 26.52 107.43
N LEU A 92 1.24 27.23 107.58
CA LEU A 92 1.97 27.80 106.46
C LEU A 92 2.58 26.71 105.56
N MET A 93 3.15 25.64 106.14
CA MET A 93 3.64 24.49 105.38
C MET A 93 2.54 23.78 104.60
N ILE A 94 1.38 23.52 105.23
CA ILE A 94 0.22 22.91 104.56
C ILE A 94 -0.24 23.81 103.40
N GLY A 95 -0.29 25.13 103.60
CA GLY A 95 -0.64 26.10 102.56
C GLY A 95 0.28 26.04 101.34
N LEU A 96 1.60 26.00 101.55
CA LEU A 96 2.57 25.89 100.46
C LEU A 96 2.49 24.56 99.71
N ILE A 97 2.25 23.45 100.41
CA ILE A 97 2.05 22.13 99.79
C ILE A 97 0.80 22.16 98.90
N ILE A 98 -0.32 22.69 99.39
CA ILE A 98 -1.56 22.80 98.62
C ILE A 98 -1.36 23.70 97.40
N LEU A 99 -0.69 24.84 97.55
CA LEU A 99 -0.41 25.76 96.44
C LEU A 99 0.48 25.10 95.37
N GLY A 100 1.50 24.35 95.78
CA GLY A 100 2.36 23.58 94.89
C GLY A 100 1.59 22.48 94.14
N LEU A 101 0.66 21.81 94.82
CA LEU A 101 -0.19 20.78 94.21
C LEU A 101 -1.13 21.39 93.16
N ILE A 102 -1.75 22.53 93.48
CA ILE A 102 -2.62 23.27 92.54
C ILE A 102 -1.81 23.76 91.33
N ALA A 103 -0.63 24.35 91.55
CA ALA A 103 0.24 24.80 90.46
C ALA A 103 0.66 23.64 89.55
N SER A 104 1.00 22.48 90.11
CA SER A 104 1.33 21.27 89.35
C SER A 104 0.16 20.77 88.49
N ILE A 105 -1.05 20.75 89.05
CA ILE A 105 -2.27 20.38 88.30
C ILE A 105 -2.53 21.38 87.16
N VAL A 106 -2.40 22.68 87.41
CA VAL A 106 -2.61 23.72 86.39
C VAL A 106 -1.58 23.60 85.27
N ILE A 107 -0.29 23.46 85.59
CA ILE A 107 0.78 23.27 84.60
C ILE A 107 0.54 22.01 83.78
N THR A 108 0.14 20.91 84.42
CA THR A 108 -0.18 19.64 83.74
C THR A 108 -1.33 19.82 82.75
N ILE A 109 -2.39 20.54 83.12
CA ILE A 109 -3.53 20.84 82.24
C ILE A 109 -3.09 21.72 81.06
N ILE A 110 -2.23 22.72 81.30
CA ILE A 110 -1.69 23.61 80.26
C ILE A 110 -0.84 22.82 79.26
N ILE A 111 0.15 22.05 79.72
CA ILE A 111 1.01 21.22 78.86
C ILE A 111 0.18 20.20 78.09
N SER A 112 -0.76 19.53 78.76
CA SER A 112 -1.64 18.55 78.12
C SER A 112 -2.48 19.17 77.00
N ARG A 113 -3.04 20.38 77.20
CA ARG A 113 -3.90 21.03 76.22
C ARG A 113 -3.15 21.76 75.10
N LEU A 114 -2.02 22.40 75.40
CA LEU A 114 -1.28 23.21 74.43
C LEU A 114 -0.22 22.42 73.65
N ILE A 115 0.30 21.33 74.22
CA ILE A 115 1.38 20.54 73.60
C ILE A 115 0.92 19.10 73.35
N SER A 116 0.62 18.34 74.41
CA SER A 116 0.44 16.88 74.27
C SER A 116 -0.75 16.51 73.37
N ARG A 117 -1.88 17.22 73.46
CA ARG A 117 -3.05 16.97 72.62
C ARG A 117 -2.84 17.32 71.13
N PRO A 118 -2.35 18.52 70.76
CA PRO A 118 -1.99 18.83 69.38
C PRO A 118 -0.97 17.85 68.78
N VAL A 119 0.08 17.50 69.54
CA VAL A 119 1.10 16.53 69.10
C VAL A 119 0.50 15.13 68.92
N SER A 120 -0.38 14.68 69.81
CA SER A 120 -1.08 13.39 69.65
C SER A 120 -1.90 13.37 68.38
N ARG A 121 -2.68 14.43 68.11
CA ARG A 121 -3.51 14.53 66.91
C ARG A 121 -2.69 14.54 65.62
N MET A 122 -1.55 15.22 65.62
CA MET A 122 -0.65 15.17 64.47
C MET A 122 -0.02 13.79 64.29
N THR A 123 0.35 13.13 65.39
CA THR A 123 0.86 11.75 65.36
C THR A 123 -0.20 10.80 64.80
N GLU A 124 -1.45 10.91 65.24
CA GLU A 124 -2.58 10.13 64.72
C GLU A 124 -2.78 10.36 63.22
N ALA A 125 -2.80 11.61 62.77
CA ALA A 125 -2.91 11.93 61.35
C ALA A 125 -1.71 11.44 60.53
N LEU A 126 -0.49 11.50 61.07
CA LEU A 126 0.70 10.94 60.42
C LEU A 126 0.62 9.41 60.29
N VAL A 127 0.04 8.73 61.29
CA VAL A 127 -0.21 7.28 61.23
C VAL A 127 -1.20 6.97 60.10
N GLU A 128 -2.31 7.72 60.00
CA GLU A 128 -3.29 7.56 58.91
C GLU A 128 -2.66 7.81 57.53
N VAL A 129 -1.88 8.89 57.39
CA VAL A 129 -1.16 9.22 56.16
C VAL A 129 -0.12 8.15 55.81
N SER A 130 0.61 7.62 56.79
CA SER A 130 1.59 6.54 56.58
C SER A 130 0.95 5.22 56.18
N ALA A 131 -0.30 4.99 56.58
CA ALA A 131 -1.13 3.86 56.15
C ALA A 131 -1.74 4.07 54.75
N GLY A 132 -1.55 5.24 54.16
CA GLY A 132 -2.05 5.58 52.83
C GLY A 132 -3.45 6.19 52.82
N ASP A 133 -3.98 6.63 53.97
CA ASP A 133 -5.22 7.42 54.03
C ASP A 133 -4.91 8.92 53.95
N PHE A 134 -5.16 9.51 52.77
CA PHE A 134 -5.07 10.94 52.48
C PHE A 134 -6.44 11.62 52.45
N ALA A 135 -7.52 10.89 52.77
CA ALA A 135 -8.87 11.43 52.90
C ALA A 135 -9.16 11.97 54.32
N ILE A 136 -8.11 12.14 55.13
CA ILE A 136 -8.19 12.64 56.49
C ILE A 136 -8.72 14.08 56.53
N GLU A 137 -9.43 14.42 57.60
CA GLU A 137 -9.92 15.78 57.80
C GLU A 137 -8.76 16.78 58.00
N HIS A 138 -8.98 18.01 57.55
CA HIS A 138 -8.01 19.09 57.71
C HIS A 138 -7.67 19.31 59.19
N ILE A 139 -6.40 19.15 59.55
CA ILE A 139 -5.94 19.26 60.93
C ILE A 139 -5.93 20.74 61.33
N SER A 140 -6.90 21.17 62.12
CA SER A 140 -6.98 22.55 62.63
C SER A 140 -6.35 22.64 64.02
N ILE A 141 -5.10 23.12 64.07
CA ILE A 141 -4.40 23.47 65.31
C ILE A 141 -4.29 25.00 65.35
N LYS A 142 -4.79 25.61 66.44
CA LYS A 142 -4.84 27.08 66.61
C LYS A 142 -3.58 27.68 67.22
N ASN A 143 -2.57 26.86 67.49
CA ASN A 143 -1.30 27.33 68.03
C ASN A 143 -0.61 28.27 67.03
N GLN A 144 0.08 29.30 67.54
CA GLN A 144 0.91 30.21 66.75
C GLN A 144 2.40 29.94 67.03
N ASP A 145 2.73 28.67 67.19
CA ASP A 145 4.07 28.16 67.51
C ASP A 145 4.47 27.07 66.49
N GLU A 146 5.58 26.38 66.75
CA GLU A 146 6.13 25.34 65.88
C GLU A 146 5.12 24.20 65.61
N ILE A 147 4.18 23.95 66.53
CA ILE A 147 3.15 22.92 66.36
C ILE A 147 2.11 23.37 65.32
N GLY A 148 1.77 24.66 65.30
CA GLY A 148 0.92 25.27 64.26
C GLY A 148 1.57 25.21 62.87
N ASP A 149 2.87 25.47 62.79
CA ASP A 149 3.63 25.39 61.54
C ASP A 149 3.71 23.94 61.02
N MET A 150 3.96 22.97 61.91
CA MET A 150 3.97 21.56 61.54
C MET A 150 2.59 21.08 61.05
N ALA A 151 1.49 21.54 61.65
CA ALA A 151 0.14 21.23 61.20
C ALA A 151 -0.12 21.76 59.78
N THR A 152 0.33 22.99 59.49
CA THR A 152 0.22 23.62 58.17
C THR A 152 1.05 22.90 57.12
N ALA A 153 2.28 22.51 57.46
CA ALA A 153 3.15 21.73 56.60
C ALA A 153 2.56 20.35 56.29
N LEU A 154 2.03 19.65 57.31
CA LEU A 154 1.37 18.35 57.15
C LEU A 154 0.13 18.45 56.23
N ASN A 155 -0.74 19.43 56.44
CA ASN A 155 -1.92 19.65 55.58
C ASN A 155 -1.52 19.95 54.13
N THR A 156 -0.42 20.68 53.90
CA THR A 156 0.08 20.97 52.55
C THR A 156 0.63 19.70 51.90
N MET A 157 1.42 18.91 52.62
CA MET A 157 1.93 17.63 52.15
C MET A 157 0.80 16.66 51.76
N VAL A 158 -0.24 16.53 52.60
CA VAL A 158 -1.40 15.68 52.31
C VAL A 158 -2.12 16.14 51.04
N ARG A 159 -2.34 17.45 50.88
CA ARG A 159 -2.96 18.03 49.68
C ARG A 159 -2.16 17.75 48.41
N ASP A 160 -0.84 17.94 48.47
CA ASP A 160 0.04 17.76 47.30
C ASP A 160 0.15 16.27 46.92
N LEU A 161 0.28 15.37 47.91
CA LEU A 161 0.28 13.92 47.70
C LEU A 161 -1.05 13.44 47.11
N LYS A 162 -2.18 13.93 47.64
CA LYS A 162 -3.52 13.70 47.07
C LYS A 162 -3.58 14.11 45.59
N GLY A 163 -3.09 15.31 45.26
CA GLY A 163 -3.02 15.78 43.88
C GLY A 163 -2.10 14.94 42.98
N ILE A 164 -0.95 14.47 43.48
CA ILE A 164 -0.04 13.59 42.74
C ILE A 164 -0.70 12.24 42.47
N ILE A 165 -1.33 11.63 43.47
CA ILE A 165 -1.99 10.31 43.33
C ILE A 165 -3.15 10.40 42.34
N GLN A 166 -3.96 11.46 42.39
CA GLN A 166 -5.04 11.68 41.41
C GLN A 166 -4.48 11.80 39.98
N ARG A 167 -3.46 12.65 39.76
CA ARG A 167 -2.84 12.78 38.43
C ARG A 167 -2.19 11.47 37.96
N ALA A 168 -1.61 10.69 38.87
CA ALA A 168 -1.04 9.38 38.55
C ALA A 168 -2.12 8.38 38.13
N ARG A 169 -3.26 8.34 38.83
CA ARG A 169 -4.44 7.51 38.43
C ARG A 169 -4.97 7.90 37.06
N ASP A 170 -5.15 9.20 36.81
CA ASP A 170 -5.65 9.70 35.53
C ASP A 170 -4.66 9.39 34.38
N SER A 171 -3.36 9.54 34.65
CA SER A 171 -2.31 9.22 33.67
C SER A 171 -2.24 7.72 33.37
N ALA A 172 -2.36 6.88 34.39
CA ALA A 172 -2.42 5.42 34.22
C ALA A 172 -3.65 5.00 33.41
N MET A 173 -4.83 5.54 33.71
CA MET A 173 -6.04 5.28 32.93
C MET A 173 -5.88 5.69 31.47
N LYS A 174 -5.32 6.88 31.22
CA LYS A 174 -5.08 7.35 29.86
C LYS A 174 -4.06 6.49 29.11
N LEU A 175 -3.01 6.05 29.79
CA LEU A 175 -2.00 5.15 29.21
C LEU A 175 -2.61 3.79 28.83
N SER A 176 -3.46 3.23 29.68
CA SER A 176 -4.19 1.97 29.40
C SER A 176 -5.06 2.11 28.15
N VAL A 177 -5.90 3.15 28.06
CA VAL A 177 -6.75 3.40 26.87
C VAL A 177 -5.91 3.59 25.60
N GLN A 178 -4.82 4.37 25.67
CA GLN A 178 -3.95 4.60 24.52
C GLN A 178 -3.20 3.33 24.10
N SER A 179 -2.88 2.45 25.04
CA SER A 179 -2.23 1.17 24.74
C SER A 179 -3.20 0.19 24.07
N GLU A 180 -4.45 0.14 24.51
CA GLU A 180 -5.49 -0.62 23.82
C GLU A 180 -5.74 -0.11 22.40
N GLU A 181 -5.82 1.22 22.21
CA GLU A 181 -5.99 1.85 20.90
C GLU A 181 -4.78 1.55 19.98
N LEU A 182 -3.56 1.61 20.51
CA LEU A 182 -2.35 1.27 19.76
C LEU A 182 -2.31 -0.20 19.36
N SER A 183 -2.76 -1.11 20.24
CA SER A 183 -2.88 -2.54 19.92
C SER A 183 -3.87 -2.78 18.78
N ALA A 184 -5.06 -2.17 18.85
CA ALA A 184 -6.07 -2.27 17.80
C ALA A 184 -5.58 -1.70 16.46
N SER A 185 -4.89 -0.55 16.49
CA SER A 185 -4.29 0.05 15.28
C SER A 185 -3.18 -0.83 14.69
N SER A 186 -2.42 -1.53 15.53
CA SER A 186 -1.39 -2.47 15.09
C SER A 186 -2.00 -3.71 14.43
N GLU A 187 -3.10 -4.25 14.97
CA GLU A 187 -3.86 -5.35 14.35
C GLU A 187 -4.43 -4.95 12.98
N GLU A 188 -4.99 -3.75 12.86
CA GLU A 188 -5.45 -3.23 11.57
C GLU A 188 -4.30 -3.08 10.57
N SER A 189 -3.16 -2.55 11.02
CA SER A 189 -1.96 -2.44 10.18
C SER A 189 -1.42 -3.82 9.77
N LEU A 190 -1.52 -4.84 10.62
CA LEU A 190 -1.12 -6.21 10.30
C LEU A 190 -1.97 -6.76 9.14
N ALA A 191 -3.29 -6.62 9.23
CA ALA A 191 -4.21 -7.05 8.17
C ALA A 191 -3.95 -6.31 6.85
N ALA A 192 -3.65 -5.01 6.91
CA ALA A 192 -3.28 -4.24 5.73
C ALA A 192 -1.95 -4.74 5.12
N SER A 193 -0.95 -5.04 5.95
CA SER A 193 0.33 -5.61 5.49
C SER A 193 0.14 -7.00 4.85
N GLU A 194 -0.69 -7.88 5.41
CA GLU A 194 -1.01 -9.18 4.81
C GLU A 194 -1.64 -9.02 3.41
N MET A 195 -2.54 -8.06 3.25
CA MET A 195 -3.13 -7.74 1.94
C MET A 195 -2.10 -7.24 0.94
N VAL A 196 -1.15 -6.39 1.37
CA VAL A 196 -0.05 -5.92 0.52
C VAL A 196 0.87 -7.07 0.10
N ALA A 197 1.13 -8.03 0.99
CA ALA A 197 1.89 -9.24 0.66
C ALA A 197 1.18 -10.09 -0.40
N GLU A 198 -0.13 -10.31 -0.26
CA GLU A 198 -0.94 -11.04 -1.25
C GLU A 198 -0.93 -10.35 -2.62
N ILE A 199 -1.08 -9.03 -2.65
CA ILE A 199 -1.04 -8.23 -3.89
C ILE A 199 0.36 -8.33 -4.53
N SER A 200 1.42 -8.27 -3.73
CA SER A 200 2.80 -8.38 -4.22
C SER A 200 3.06 -9.75 -4.85
N GLU A 201 2.60 -10.83 -4.22
CA GLU A 201 2.68 -12.19 -4.76
C GLU A 201 1.90 -12.31 -6.08
N LYS A 202 0.69 -11.74 -6.14
CA LYS A 202 -0.11 -11.73 -7.37
C LYS A 202 0.58 -10.93 -8.50
N ASN A 203 1.25 -9.83 -8.18
CA ASN A 203 2.01 -9.04 -9.13
C ASN A 203 3.22 -9.82 -9.69
N LEU A 204 3.93 -10.59 -8.85
CA LEU A 204 5.00 -11.49 -9.30
C LEU A 204 4.46 -12.50 -10.32
N GLN A 205 3.40 -13.23 -9.97
CA GLN A 205 2.79 -14.22 -10.86
C GLN A 205 2.26 -13.61 -12.17
N THR A 206 1.75 -12.38 -12.10
CA THR A 206 1.28 -11.65 -13.29
C THR A 206 2.44 -11.24 -14.18
N SER A 207 3.54 -10.76 -13.59
CA SER A 207 4.76 -10.39 -14.31
C SER A 207 5.40 -11.60 -15.00
N GLU A 208 5.45 -12.76 -14.34
CA GLU A 208 5.92 -14.01 -14.96
C GLU A 208 5.05 -14.43 -16.16
N LYS A 209 3.72 -14.38 -16.01
CA LYS A 209 2.79 -14.66 -17.11
C LYS A 209 2.99 -13.70 -18.27
N GLN A 210 3.20 -12.42 -17.97
CA GLN A 210 3.44 -11.39 -18.96
C GLN A 210 4.74 -11.65 -19.73
N SER A 211 5.84 -11.99 -19.05
CA SER A 211 7.10 -12.40 -19.68
C SER A 211 6.92 -13.61 -20.59
N LYS A 212 6.14 -14.61 -20.18
CA LYS A 212 5.83 -15.78 -21.03
C LYS A 212 5.05 -15.41 -22.29
N ILE A 213 4.03 -14.57 -22.17
CA ILE A 213 3.22 -14.09 -23.30
C ILE A 213 4.07 -13.28 -24.27
N VAL A 214 4.95 -12.43 -23.74
CA VAL A 214 5.88 -11.63 -24.54
C VAL A 214 6.85 -12.54 -25.30
N ASN A 215 7.47 -13.52 -24.64
CA ASN A 215 8.34 -14.49 -25.31
C ASN A 215 7.64 -15.24 -26.45
N GLN A 216 6.40 -15.65 -26.24
CA GLN A 216 5.60 -16.28 -27.29
C GLN A 216 5.28 -15.32 -28.43
N SER A 217 4.99 -14.05 -28.12
CA SER A 217 4.74 -13.01 -29.12
C SER A 217 5.97 -12.74 -29.97
N THR A 218 7.16 -12.65 -29.34
CA THR A 218 8.44 -12.49 -30.04
C THR A 218 8.70 -13.65 -31.00
N ALA A 219 8.48 -14.90 -30.56
CA ALA A 219 8.62 -16.07 -31.43
C ALA A 219 7.64 -16.02 -32.63
N SER A 220 6.39 -15.61 -32.41
CA SER A 220 5.44 -15.42 -33.51
C SER A 220 5.83 -14.30 -34.47
N MET A 221 6.52 -13.25 -34.00
CA MET A 221 7.06 -12.20 -34.87
C MET A 221 8.22 -12.71 -35.72
N GLU A 222 9.09 -13.57 -35.17
CA GLU A 222 10.16 -14.23 -35.95
C GLU A 222 9.60 -15.14 -37.06
N GLU A 223 8.55 -15.91 -36.76
CA GLU A 223 7.82 -16.68 -37.76
C GLU A 223 7.19 -15.77 -38.83
N MET A 224 6.64 -14.62 -38.43
CA MET A 224 6.06 -13.65 -39.34
C MET A 224 7.10 -13.05 -40.28
N VAL A 225 8.29 -12.70 -39.79
CA VAL A 225 9.41 -12.25 -40.64
C VAL A 225 9.75 -13.30 -41.69
N THR A 226 9.84 -14.57 -41.28
CA THR A 226 10.11 -15.67 -42.21
C THR A 226 9.00 -15.80 -43.27
N ALA A 227 7.74 -15.68 -42.87
CA ALA A 227 6.61 -15.71 -43.80
C ALA A 227 6.62 -14.52 -44.78
N ILE A 228 6.98 -13.33 -44.31
CA ILE A 228 7.14 -12.13 -45.13
C ILE A 228 8.22 -12.34 -46.19
N ASP A 229 9.36 -12.94 -45.83
CA ASP A 229 10.44 -13.24 -46.78
C ASP A 229 9.97 -14.22 -47.88
N VAL A 230 9.23 -15.26 -47.52
CA VAL A 230 8.63 -16.20 -48.50
C VAL A 230 7.65 -15.49 -49.43
N ILE A 231 6.74 -14.68 -48.89
CA ILE A 231 5.77 -13.93 -49.70
C ILE A 231 6.48 -12.93 -50.61
N THR A 232 7.58 -12.32 -50.15
CA THR A 232 8.42 -11.43 -50.97
C THR A 232 8.98 -12.16 -52.18
N GLN A 233 9.56 -13.35 -51.97
CA GLN A 233 10.10 -14.19 -53.04
C GLN A 233 9.00 -14.60 -54.03
N ASP A 234 7.86 -15.10 -53.54
CA ASP A 234 6.73 -15.50 -54.40
C ASP A 234 6.22 -14.33 -55.25
N ASN A 235 6.20 -13.12 -54.69
CA ASN A 235 5.75 -11.92 -55.39
C ASN A 235 6.76 -11.50 -56.49
N GLU A 236 8.07 -11.67 -56.26
CA GLU A 236 9.10 -11.47 -57.28
C GLU A 236 9.00 -12.51 -58.42
N GLU A 237 8.78 -13.78 -58.09
CA GLU A 237 8.55 -14.85 -59.07
C GLU A 237 7.29 -14.59 -59.91
N MET A 238 6.23 -14.09 -59.28
CA MET A 238 5.00 -13.68 -59.96
C MET A 238 5.25 -12.50 -60.92
N LEU A 239 6.06 -11.52 -60.52
CA LEU A 239 6.43 -10.39 -61.37
C LEU A 239 7.16 -10.85 -62.62
N ASN A 240 8.13 -11.76 -62.46
CA ASN A 240 8.90 -12.31 -63.57
C ASN A 240 8.01 -13.13 -64.51
N SER A 241 7.13 -13.96 -63.96
CA SER A 241 6.17 -14.74 -64.74
C SER A 241 5.20 -13.83 -65.52
N SER A 242 4.72 -12.74 -64.92
CA SER A 242 3.86 -11.75 -65.57
C SER A 242 4.59 -11.06 -66.73
N LYS A 243 5.86 -10.68 -66.56
CA LYS A 243 6.70 -10.13 -67.64
C LYS A 243 6.89 -11.10 -68.79
N ASP A 244 7.09 -12.38 -68.51
CA ASP A 244 7.22 -13.42 -69.53
C ASP A 244 5.92 -13.63 -70.32
N VAL A 245 4.77 -13.66 -69.64
CA VAL A 245 3.47 -13.71 -70.31
C VAL A 245 3.27 -12.49 -71.21
N ALA A 246 3.59 -11.29 -70.74
CA ALA A 246 3.48 -10.07 -71.55
C ALA A 246 4.35 -10.15 -72.82
N ARG A 247 5.57 -10.67 -72.70
CA ARG A 247 6.47 -10.89 -73.84
C ARG A 247 5.90 -11.90 -74.83
N LEU A 248 5.41 -13.05 -74.36
CA LEU A 248 4.82 -14.09 -75.20
C LEU A 248 3.54 -13.61 -75.92
N VAL A 249 2.72 -12.82 -75.25
CA VAL A 249 1.53 -12.19 -75.85
C VAL A 249 1.93 -11.21 -76.95
N LYS A 250 2.99 -10.41 -76.73
CA LYS A 250 3.49 -9.48 -77.73
C LYS A 250 4.04 -10.20 -78.97
N GLU A 251 4.79 -11.27 -78.75
CA GLU A 251 5.30 -12.14 -79.81
C GLU A 251 4.15 -12.79 -80.59
N GLY A 252 3.15 -13.35 -79.89
CA GLY A 252 1.96 -13.94 -80.48
C GLY A 252 1.13 -12.96 -81.31
N SER A 253 0.94 -11.73 -80.82
CA SER A 253 0.26 -10.67 -81.58
C SER A 253 1.03 -10.28 -82.85
N THR A 254 2.37 -10.24 -82.79
CA THR A 254 3.21 -9.96 -83.96
C THR A 254 3.06 -11.05 -85.02
N LEU A 255 3.14 -12.34 -84.63
CA LEU A 255 2.93 -13.48 -85.52
C LEU A 255 1.52 -13.50 -86.15
N MET A 256 0.49 -13.08 -85.41
CA MET A 256 -0.87 -12.95 -85.95
C MET A 256 -1.03 -11.80 -86.94
N ASN A 257 -0.32 -10.69 -86.74
CA ASN A 257 -0.27 -9.62 -87.74
C ASN A 257 0.41 -10.09 -89.03
N GLU A 258 1.54 -10.79 -88.94
CA GLU A 258 2.20 -11.41 -90.10
C GLU A 258 1.28 -12.41 -90.82
N THR A 259 0.54 -13.22 -90.05
CA THR A 259 -0.45 -14.16 -90.60
C THR A 259 -1.59 -13.43 -91.31
N THR A 260 -2.03 -12.29 -90.77
CA THR A 260 -3.06 -11.44 -91.39
C THR A 260 -2.58 -10.87 -92.72
N ASP A 261 -1.34 -10.38 -92.77
CA ASP A 261 -0.72 -9.87 -93.99
C ASP A 261 -0.59 -10.96 -95.05
N GLN A 262 -0.18 -12.17 -94.65
CA GLN A 262 -0.11 -13.32 -95.54
C GLN A 262 -1.49 -13.72 -96.09
N MET A 263 -2.53 -13.72 -95.26
CA MET A 263 -3.90 -14.00 -95.70
C MET A 263 -4.43 -12.93 -96.66
N ASN A 264 -4.13 -11.64 -96.42
CA ASN A 264 -4.45 -10.56 -97.36
C ASN A 264 -3.74 -10.75 -98.71
N TYR A 265 -2.48 -11.18 -98.70
CA TYR A 265 -1.73 -11.49 -99.92
C TYR A 265 -2.35 -12.67 -100.69
N ILE A 266 -2.73 -13.74 -99.99
CA ILE A 266 -3.42 -14.89 -100.58
C ILE A 266 -4.79 -14.47 -101.15
N SER A 267 -5.58 -13.70 -100.41
CA SER A 267 -6.88 -13.16 -100.86
C SER A 267 -6.73 -12.38 -102.17
N ARG A 268 -5.72 -11.50 -102.24
CA ARG A 268 -5.43 -10.72 -103.46
C ARG A 268 -4.99 -11.59 -104.63
N THR A 269 -4.20 -12.64 -104.36
CA THR A 269 -3.76 -13.61 -105.36
C THR A 269 -4.93 -14.42 -105.91
N ILE A 270 -5.81 -14.92 -105.04
CA ILE A 270 -7.06 -15.60 -105.42
C ILE A 270 -7.95 -14.69 -106.26
N GLY A 271 -8.13 -13.43 -105.83
CA GLY A 271 -8.87 -12.43 -106.61
C GLY A 271 -8.31 -12.23 -108.02
N GLY A 272 -6.98 -12.17 -108.17
CA GLY A 272 -6.33 -12.12 -109.49
C GLY A 272 -6.53 -13.39 -110.33
N SER A 273 -6.51 -14.56 -109.70
CA SER A 273 -6.82 -15.84 -110.37
C SER A 273 -8.27 -15.86 -110.89
N ILE A 274 -9.24 -15.41 -110.09
CA ILE A 274 -10.66 -15.33 -110.51
C ILE A 274 -10.80 -14.47 -111.78
N VAL A 275 -10.12 -13.33 -111.85
CA VAL A 275 -10.14 -12.47 -113.06
C VAL A 275 -9.58 -13.22 -114.27
N THR A 276 -8.43 -13.88 -114.11
CA THR A 276 -7.76 -14.62 -115.20
C THR A 276 -8.60 -15.82 -115.67
N ILE A 277 -9.22 -16.56 -114.75
CA ILE A 277 -10.09 -17.70 -115.07
C ILE A 277 -11.34 -17.24 -115.82
N ASN A 278 -11.94 -16.10 -115.43
CA ASN A 278 -13.08 -15.53 -116.15
C ASN A 278 -12.72 -15.08 -117.57
N GLU A 279 -11.53 -14.50 -117.76
CA GLU A 279 -11.02 -14.20 -119.10
C GLU A 279 -10.80 -15.48 -119.93
N MET A 280 -10.27 -16.53 -119.31
CA MET A 280 -10.11 -17.84 -119.96
C MET A 280 -11.46 -18.44 -120.36
N ALA A 281 -12.47 -18.39 -119.48
CA ALA A 281 -13.84 -18.83 -119.78
C ALA A 281 -14.40 -18.12 -121.01
N LYS A 282 -14.22 -16.79 -121.09
CA LYS A 282 -14.66 -15.96 -122.22
C LYS A 282 -13.93 -16.33 -123.51
N ASN A 283 -12.60 -16.52 -123.45
CA ASN A 283 -11.80 -16.90 -124.61
C ASN A 283 -12.17 -18.30 -125.12
N THR A 284 -12.38 -19.27 -124.22
CA THR A 284 -12.82 -20.63 -124.58
C THR A 284 -14.21 -20.61 -125.21
N ALA A 285 -15.15 -19.81 -124.71
CA ALA A 285 -16.46 -19.63 -125.33
C ALA A 285 -16.36 -19.02 -126.75
N ASN A 286 -15.45 -18.07 -126.96
CA ASN A 286 -15.19 -17.52 -128.29
C ASN A 286 -14.62 -18.59 -129.24
N ILE A 287 -13.69 -19.43 -128.78
CA ILE A 287 -13.15 -20.55 -129.57
C ILE A 287 -14.28 -21.51 -129.94
N ARG A 288 -15.19 -21.84 -129.01
CA ARG A 288 -16.37 -22.69 -129.27
C ARG A 288 -17.24 -22.13 -130.41
N ASN A 289 -17.46 -20.82 -130.41
CA ASN A 289 -18.23 -20.15 -131.45
C ASN A 289 -17.51 -20.22 -132.80
N VAL A 290 -16.19 -19.95 -132.82
CA VAL A 290 -15.38 -20.03 -134.05
C VAL A 290 -15.36 -21.46 -134.60
N THR A 291 -15.20 -22.48 -133.76
CA THR A 291 -15.17 -23.89 -134.20
C THR A 291 -16.53 -24.34 -134.73
N SER A 292 -17.64 -23.86 -134.15
CA SER A 292 -18.99 -24.07 -134.68
C SER A 292 -19.18 -23.44 -136.08
N ILE A 293 -18.66 -22.22 -136.29
CA ILE A 293 -18.67 -21.56 -137.61
C ILE A 293 -17.83 -22.35 -138.62
N ILE A 294 -16.63 -22.80 -138.26
CA ILE A 294 -15.76 -23.59 -139.15
C ILE A 294 -16.42 -24.92 -139.49
N SER A 295 -17.06 -25.60 -138.53
CA SER A 295 -17.83 -26.84 -138.79
C SER A 295 -18.96 -26.59 -139.79
N THR A 296 -19.69 -25.48 -139.64
CA THR A 296 -20.74 -25.05 -140.58
C THR A 296 -20.16 -24.78 -141.98
N ILE A 297 -19.00 -24.11 -142.08
CA ILE A 297 -18.31 -23.85 -143.35
C ILE A 297 -17.83 -25.16 -143.98
N ALA A 298 -17.28 -26.09 -143.19
CA ALA A 298 -16.84 -27.40 -143.66
C ALA A 298 -18.02 -28.21 -144.20
N GLU A 299 -19.19 -28.16 -143.55
CA GLU A 299 -20.42 -28.80 -144.04
C GLU A 299 -20.94 -28.17 -145.33
N GLN A 300 -20.95 -26.84 -145.44
CA GLN A 300 -21.27 -26.14 -146.68
C GLN A 300 -20.29 -26.47 -147.80
N THR A 301 -18.99 -26.56 -147.48
CA THR A 301 -17.92 -26.91 -148.44
C THR A 301 -18.06 -28.35 -148.90
N ASN A 302 -18.43 -29.28 -148.01
CA ASN A 302 -18.72 -30.67 -148.34
C ASN A 302 -19.91 -30.78 -149.30
N LEU A 303 -20.99 -30.02 -149.06
CA LEU A 303 -22.16 -29.93 -149.94
C LEU A 303 -21.83 -29.30 -151.31
N LEU A 304 -21.03 -28.24 -151.33
CA LEU A 304 -20.56 -27.60 -152.56
C LEU A 304 -19.67 -28.54 -153.38
N ALA A 305 -18.75 -29.23 -152.72
CA ALA A 305 -17.85 -30.21 -153.33
C ALA A 305 -18.62 -31.42 -153.87
N LEU A 306 -19.63 -31.91 -153.13
CA LEU A 306 -20.54 -32.97 -153.59
C LEU A 306 -21.31 -32.54 -154.85
N ASN A 307 -21.88 -31.33 -154.86
CA ASN A 307 -22.56 -30.79 -156.04
C ASN A 307 -21.61 -30.64 -157.24
N ALA A 308 -20.37 -30.19 -157.00
CA ALA A 308 -19.33 -30.10 -158.03
C ALA A 308 -18.89 -31.48 -158.55
N ALA A 309 -18.77 -32.49 -157.68
CA ALA A 309 -18.45 -33.86 -158.05
C ALA A 309 -19.58 -34.50 -158.88
N ILE A 310 -20.84 -34.25 -158.54
CA ILE A 310 -22.02 -34.67 -159.31
C ILE A 310 -22.00 -34.04 -160.71
N GLU A 311 -21.77 -32.73 -160.82
CA GLU A 311 -21.79 -32.04 -162.11
C GLU A 311 -20.55 -32.40 -162.97
N ALA A 312 -19.40 -32.66 -162.34
CA ALA A 312 -18.22 -33.19 -163.02
C ALA A 312 -18.42 -34.62 -163.54
N ALA A 313 -19.13 -35.48 -162.80
CA ALA A 313 -19.54 -36.80 -163.29
C ALA A 313 -20.55 -36.70 -164.45
N ARG A 314 -21.40 -35.66 -164.45
CA ARG A 314 -22.38 -35.37 -165.52
C ARG A 314 -21.74 -34.90 -166.83
N ALA A 315 -20.57 -34.24 -166.76
CA ALA A 315 -19.80 -33.78 -167.91
C ALA A 315 -18.95 -34.89 -168.62
N GLY A 316 -19.00 -36.14 -168.14
CA GLY A 316 -18.36 -37.29 -168.78
C GLY A 316 -16.82 -37.18 -168.88
N GLU A 317 -16.23 -37.54 -170.02
CA GLU A 317 -14.76 -37.55 -170.23
C GLU A 317 -14.10 -36.18 -170.01
N HIS A 318 -14.82 -35.06 -170.27
CA HIS A 318 -14.29 -33.71 -170.07
C HIS A 318 -14.26 -33.25 -168.61
N GLY A 319 -15.00 -33.92 -167.71
CA GLY A 319 -15.12 -33.58 -166.29
C GLY A 319 -14.18 -34.34 -165.34
N LYS A 320 -13.43 -35.34 -165.83
CA LYS A 320 -12.59 -36.22 -164.99
C LYS A 320 -11.60 -35.48 -164.09
N GLY A 321 -10.91 -34.46 -164.61
CA GLY A 321 -9.96 -33.67 -163.81
C GLY A 321 -10.65 -32.85 -162.71
N PHE A 322 -11.84 -32.30 -163.00
CA PHE A 322 -12.65 -31.57 -162.02
C PHE A 322 -13.28 -32.50 -160.97
N ALA A 323 -13.66 -33.71 -161.35
CA ALA A 323 -14.20 -34.71 -160.41
C ALA A 323 -13.17 -35.11 -159.35
N VAL A 324 -11.89 -35.27 -159.74
CA VAL A 324 -10.80 -35.57 -158.79
C VAL A 324 -10.59 -34.41 -157.80
N VAL A 325 -10.59 -33.17 -158.29
CA VAL A 325 -10.46 -31.99 -157.41
C VAL A 325 -11.67 -31.83 -156.49
N ALA A 326 -12.89 -32.04 -156.99
CA ALA A 326 -14.10 -31.97 -156.18
C ALA A 326 -14.14 -33.05 -155.09
N GLU A 327 -13.72 -34.29 -155.40
CA GLU A 327 -13.63 -35.36 -154.40
C GLU A 327 -12.53 -35.10 -153.35
N GLU A 328 -11.40 -34.49 -153.74
CA GLU A 328 -10.34 -34.08 -152.81
C GLU A 328 -10.81 -32.94 -151.89
N VAL A 329 -11.54 -31.96 -152.41
CA VAL A 329 -12.16 -30.88 -151.61
C VAL A 329 -13.24 -31.45 -150.67
N ARG A 330 -14.01 -32.45 -151.12
CA ARG A 330 -14.98 -33.17 -150.29
C ARG A 330 -14.29 -33.88 -149.13
N ASN A 331 -13.22 -34.61 -149.39
CA ASN A 331 -12.42 -35.28 -148.38
C ASN A 331 -11.79 -34.29 -147.37
N LEU A 332 -11.25 -33.17 -147.85
CA LEU A 332 -10.72 -32.09 -146.98
C LEU A 332 -11.82 -31.45 -146.12
N ALA A 333 -13.01 -31.25 -146.66
CA ALA A 333 -14.16 -30.72 -145.93
C ALA A 333 -14.66 -31.70 -144.85
N GLU A 334 -14.76 -32.99 -145.17
CA GLU A 334 -15.11 -34.07 -144.22
C GLU A 334 -14.05 -34.21 -143.11
N GLN A 335 -12.76 -34.07 -143.46
CA GLN A 335 -11.66 -34.04 -142.49
C GLN A 335 -11.73 -32.79 -141.60
N SER A 336 -11.99 -31.61 -142.19
CA SER A 336 -12.16 -30.36 -141.45
C SER A 336 -13.34 -30.43 -140.48
N LYS A 337 -14.48 -31.01 -140.90
CA LYS A 337 -15.65 -31.27 -140.03
C LYS A 337 -15.26 -32.15 -138.84
N ARG A 338 -14.65 -33.30 -139.07
CA ARG A 338 -14.18 -34.20 -137.99
C ARG A 338 -13.19 -33.51 -137.04
N SER A 339 -12.21 -32.77 -137.57
CA SER A 339 -11.29 -32.00 -136.73
C SER A 339 -11.99 -30.92 -135.91
N THR A 340 -12.97 -30.20 -136.47
CA THR A 340 -13.76 -29.23 -135.70
C THR A 340 -14.66 -29.86 -134.64
N GLU A 341 -15.17 -31.07 -134.86
CA GLU A 341 -15.93 -31.84 -133.86
C GLU A 341 -15.02 -32.32 -132.71
N GLU A 342 -13.78 -32.72 -133.01
CA GLU A 342 -12.77 -33.05 -131.98
C GLU A 342 -12.35 -31.81 -131.18
N ILE A 343 -12.10 -30.67 -131.85
CA ILE A 343 -11.82 -29.40 -131.17
C ILE A 343 -13.04 -28.97 -130.33
N GLY A 344 -14.25 -29.13 -130.84
CA GLY A 344 -15.49 -28.85 -130.10
C GLY A 344 -15.57 -29.64 -128.80
N ARG A 345 -15.31 -30.96 -128.85
CA ARG A 345 -15.23 -31.81 -127.65
C ARG A 345 -14.14 -31.36 -126.67
N MET A 346 -12.93 -31.04 -127.15
CA MET A 346 -11.87 -30.51 -126.30
C MET A 346 -12.25 -29.19 -125.64
N VAL A 347 -12.89 -28.28 -126.38
CA VAL A 347 -13.36 -26.98 -125.87
C VAL A 347 -14.45 -27.17 -124.81
N ASP A 348 -15.39 -28.10 -125.02
CA ASP A 348 -16.42 -28.43 -124.03
C ASP A 348 -15.79 -28.96 -122.72
N THR A 349 -14.77 -29.83 -122.81
CA THR A 349 -14.00 -30.28 -121.63
C THR A 349 -13.29 -29.14 -120.93
N ILE A 350 -12.65 -28.22 -121.68
CA ILE A 350 -11.98 -27.04 -121.09
C ILE A 350 -13.01 -26.15 -120.39
N ILE A 351 -14.23 -25.98 -120.93
CA ILE A 351 -15.30 -25.21 -120.28
C ILE A 351 -15.70 -25.86 -118.95
N GLU A 352 -15.92 -27.18 -118.93
CA GLU A 352 -16.22 -27.90 -117.68
C GLU A 352 -15.12 -27.75 -116.64
N ASP A 353 -13.85 -27.88 -117.06
CA ASP A 353 -12.72 -27.74 -116.14
C ASP A 353 -12.56 -26.31 -115.63
N VAL A 354 -12.82 -25.29 -116.47
CA VAL A 354 -12.88 -23.89 -116.05
C VAL A 354 -13.95 -23.68 -114.97
N LEU A 355 -15.15 -24.25 -115.15
CA LEU A 355 -16.23 -24.14 -114.15
C LEU A 355 -15.82 -24.76 -112.81
N LYS A 356 -15.19 -25.95 -112.83
CA LYS A 356 -14.67 -26.58 -111.61
C LYS A 356 -13.62 -25.72 -110.92
N VAL A 357 -12.72 -25.09 -111.69
CA VAL A 357 -11.68 -24.20 -111.15
C VAL A 357 -12.31 -22.93 -110.56
N VAL A 358 -13.34 -22.35 -111.17
CA VAL A 358 -14.10 -21.22 -110.59
C VAL A 358 -14.68 -21.59 -109.24
N ASP A 359 -15.42 -22.71 -109.15
CA ASP A 359 -16.03 -23.17 -107.90
C ASP A 359 -14.98 -23.39 -106.81
N SER A 360 -13.88 -24.08 -107.13
CA SER A 360 -12.79 -24.32 -106.17
C SER A 360 -12.09 -23.02 -105.74
N THR A 361 -12.00 -22.04 -106.63
CA THR A 361 -11.38 -20.74 -106.31
C THR A 361 -12.32 -19.87 -105.45
N ASP A 362 -13.63 -19.91 -105.68
CA ASP A 362 -14.62 -19.24 -104.83
C ASP A 362 -14.66 -19.85 -103.41
N GLU A 363 -14.59 -21.18 -103.32
CA GLU A 363 -14.45 -21.86 -102.02
C GLU A 363 -13.14 -21.45 -101.33
N GLY A 364 -12.03 -21.42 -102.06
CA GLY A 364 -10.74 -20.93 -101.56
C GLY A 364 -10.81 -19.49 -101.03
N HIS A 365 -11.51 -18.60 -101.74
CA HIS A 365 -11.73 -17.23 -101.30
C HIS A 365 -12.49 -17.17 -99.97
N LYS A 366 -13.61 -17.90 -99.84
CA LYS A 366 -14.40 -17.98 -98.60
C LYS A 366 -13.55 -18.48 -97.43
N ARG A 367 -12.73 -19.51 -97.64
CA ARG A 367 -11.84 -20.06 -96.60
C ARG A 367 -10.80 -19.05 -96.13
N VAL A 368 -10.30 -18.18 -97.03
CA VAL A 368 -9.39 -17.10 -96.67
C VAL A 368 -10.10 -16.00 -95.88
N GLU A 369 -11.32 -15.62 -96.25
CA GLU A 369 -12.13 -14.66 -95.47
C GLU A 369 -12.43 -15.17 -94.05
N GLU A 370 -12.80 -16.45 -93.92
CA GLU A 370 -12.96 -17.11 -92.62
C GLU A 370 -11.65 -17.09 -91.81
N GLY A 371 -10.52 -17.36 -92.47
CA GLY A 371 -9.19 -17.27 -91.89
C GLY A 371 -8.89 -15.87 -91.33
N LEU A 372 -9.07 -14.83 -92.14
CA LEU A 372 -8.91 -13.42 -91.77
C LEU A 372 -9.78 -13.01 -90.57
N ALA A 373 -11.04 -13.46 -90.54
CA ALA A 373 -11.94 -13.22 -89.42
C ALA A 373 -11.45 -13.91 -88.14
N SER A 374 -10.89 -15.12 -88.25
CA SER A 374 -10.29 -15.85 -87.13
C SER A 374 -9.04 -15.14 -86.59
N THR A 375 -8.13 -14.69 -87.47
CA THR A 375 -6.91 -13.98 -87.07
C THR A 375 -7.23 -12.68 -86.33
N LYS A 376 -8.23 -11.91 -86.79
CA LYS A 376 -8.70 -10.70 -86.10
C LYS A 376 -9.24 -11.00 -84.70
N LYS A 377 -10.02 -12.08 -84.54
CA LYS A 377 -10.51 -12.51 -83.21
C LYS A 377 -9.35 -12.90 -82.28
N THR A 378 -8.37 -13.63 -82.79
CA THR A 378 -7.17 -14.01 -82.01
C THR A 378 -6.36 -12.79 -81.57
N ASN A 379 -6.17 -11.81 -82.46
CA ASN A 379 -5.50 -10.56 -82.10
C ASN A 379 -6.23 -9.80 -80.98
N ALA A 380 -7.57 -9.70 -81.05
CA ALA A 380 -8.36 -9.09 -79.99
C ALA A 380 -8.25 -9.85 -78.64
N ILE A 381 -8.05 -11.17 -78.68
CA ILE A 381 -7.77 -11.96 -77.47
C ILE A 381 -6.38 -11.62 -76.91
N PHE A 382 -5.35 -11.55 -77.75
CA PHE A 382 -4.00 -11.16 -77.30
C PHE A 382 -3.99 -9.78 -76.66
N GLU A 383 -4.68 -8.80 -77.24
CA GLU A 383 -4.79 -7.45 -76.67
C GLU A 383 -5.46 -7.48 -75.27
N ARG A 384 -6.52 -8.28 -75.09
CA ARG A 384 -7.15 -8.47 -73.78
C ARG A 384 -6.23 -9.14 -72.76
N ILE A 385 -5.41 -10.11 -73.18
CA ILE A 385 -4.43 -10.77 -72.31
C ILE A 385 -3.31 -9.79 -71.92
N GLU A 386 -2.88 -8.92 -72.84
CA GLU A 386 -1.89 -7.87 -72.56
C GLU A 386 -2.39 -6.93 -71.45
N TYR A 387 -3.63 -6.43 -71.57
CA TYR A 387 -4.25 -5.60 -70.53
C TYR A 387 -4.37 -6.34 -69.19
N ALA A 388 -4.83 -7.59 -69.20
CA ALA A 388 -4.95 -8.39 -67.97
C ALA A 388 -3.59 -8.63 -67.31
N THR A 389 -2.55 -8.86 -68.10
CA THR A 389 -1.18 -9.07 -67.60
C THR A 389 -0.60 -7.78 -67.01
N SER A 390 -0.88 -6.63 -67.63
CA SER A 390 -0.51 -5.32 -67.08
C SER A 390 -1.21 -5.01 -65.76
N ASP A 391 -2.50 -5.37 -65.63
CA ASP A 391 -3.24 -5.21 -64.36
C ASP A 391 -2.63 -6.09 -63.26
N VAL A 392 -2.33 -7.36 -63.56
CA VAL A 392 -1.63 -8.28 -62.63
C VAL A 392 -0.30 -7.69 -62.18
N SER A 393 0.52 -7.16 -63.09
CA SER A 393 1.77 -6.46 -62.73
C SER A 393 1.55 -5.27 -61.78
N GLY A 394 0.48 -4.50 -61.98
CA GLY A 394 0.10 -3.41 -61.06
C GLY A 394 -0.32 -3.90 -59.67
N LYS A 395 -1.06 -5.02 -59.61
CA LYS A 395 -1.44 -5.66 -58.33
C LYS A 395 -0.24 -6.20 -57.58
N ILE A 396 0.73 -6.81 -58.28
CA ILE A 396 1.99 -7.27 -57.69
C ILE A 396 2.76 -6.13 -57.01
N ALA A 397 2.82 -4.96 -57.64
CA ALA A 397 3.46 -3.78 -57.04
C ALA A 397 2.72 -3.28 -55.77
N THR A 398 1.39 -3.38 -55.77
CA THR A 398 0.58 -3.06 -54.58
C THR A 398 0.86 -4.05 -53.45
N VAL A 399 0.97 -5.35 -53.78
CA VAL A 399 1.34 -6.40 -52.82
C VAL A 399 2.75 -6.16 -52.26
N SER A 400 3.73 -5.80 -53.09
CA SER A 400 5.07 -5.42 -52.62
C SER A 400 5.03 -4.29 -51.59
N SER A 401 4.20 -3.27 -51.83
CA SER A 401 4.06 -2.15 -50.89
C SER A 401 3.45 -2.60 -49.55
N ALA A 402 2.46 -3.49 -49.60
CA ALA A 402 1.84 -4.05 -48.40
C ALA A 402 2.81 -4.96 -47.61
N ILE A 403 3.68 -5.71 -48.30
CA ILE A 403 4.73 -6.52 -47.67
C ILE A 403 5.69 -5.64 -46.86
N GLU A 404 6.14 -4.51 -47.41
CA GLU A 404 7.02 -3.56 -46.71
C GLU A 404 6.33 -2.95 -45.48
N GLU A 405 5.05 -2.58 -45.60
CA GLU A 405 4.26 -2.07 -44.48
C GLU A 405 4.10 -3.12 -43.36
N ILE A 406 3.82 -4.37 -43.73
CA ILE A 406 3.74 -5.48 -42.77
C ILE A 406 5.09 -5.69 -42.09
N ARG A 407 6.21 -5.66 -42.83
CA ARG A 407 7.56 -5.79 -42.26
C ARG A 407 7.83 -4.72 -41.20
N ALA A 408 7.49 -3.46 -41.50
CA ALA A 408 7.64 -2.36 -40.55
C ALA A 408 6.78 -2.56 -39.29
N MET A 409 5.51 -2.97 -39.45
CA MET A 409 4.63 -3.27 -38.32
C MET A 409 5.14 -4.44 -37.45
N THR A 410 5.66 -5.50 -38.07
CA THR A 410 6.24 -6.64 -37.36
C THR A 410 7.45 -6.21 -36.51
N GLU A 411 8.30 -5.33 -37.05
CA GLU A 411 9.45 -4.79 -36.32
C GLU A 411 9.02 -3.89 -35.15
N GLU A 412 8.03 -3.02 -35.36
CA GLU A 412 7.47 -2.17 -34.30
C GLU A 412 6.87 -3.00 -33.16
N VAL A 413 6.11 -4.04 -33.49
CA VAL A 413 5.53 -4.95 -32.48
C VAL A 413 6.65 -5.70 -31.73
N ALA A 414 7.71 -6.14 -32.42
CA ALA A 414 8.85 -6.79 -31.76
C ALA A 414 9.62 -5.85 -30.81
N ILE A 415 9.71 -4.56 -31.13
CA ILE A 415 10.27 -3.54 -30.22
C ILE A 415 9.34 -3.34 -29.02
N GLY A 416 8.03 -3.18 -29.25
CA GLY A 416 7.04 -3.04 -28.20
C GLY A 416 7.01 -4.23 -27.25
N SER A 417 7.10 -5.45 -27.77
CA SER A 417 7.20 -6.68 -26.97
C SER A 417 8.41 -6.65 -26.04
N ARG A 418 9.59 -6.25 -26.51
CA ARG A 418 10.79 -6.12 -25.66
C ARG A 418 10.62 -5.08 -24.55
N GLN A 419 9.97 -3.96 -24.81
CA GLN A 419 9.66 -2.97 -23.77
C GLN A 419 8.71 -3.53 -22.71
N VAL A 420 7.70 -4.30 -23.12
CA VAL A 420 6.78 -4.97 -22.19
C VAL A 420 7.51 -6.03 -21.34
N GLU A 421 8.51 -6.72 -21.90
CA GLU A 421 9.37 -7.63 -21.15
C GLU A 421 10.14 -6.90 -20.05
N GLU A 422 10.79 -5.79 -20.38
CA GLU A 422 11.56 -4.97 -19.44
C GLU A 422 10.67 -4.47 -18.29
N LEU A 423 9.47 -3.99 -18.62
CA LEU A 423 8.49 -3.56 -17.62
C LEU A 423 8.02 -4.71 -16.73
N ALA A 424 7.83 -5.93 -17.28
CA ALA A 424 7.47 -7.09 -16.48
C ALA A 424 8.60 -7.49 -15.51
N ILE A 425 9.86 -7.44 -15.95
CA ILE A 425 11.03 -7.69 -15.10
C ILE A 425 11.11 -6.65 -13.97
N GLN A 426 10.92 -5.37 -14.31
CA GLN A 426 10.91 -4.29 -13.32
C GLN A 426 9.77 -4.46 -12.31
N ALA A 427 8.55 -4.72 -12.77
CA ALA A 427 7.39 -4.94 -11.90
C ALA A 427 7.59 -6.14 -10.96
N SER A 428 8.24 -7.21 -11.44
CA SER A 428 8.62 -8.35 -10.62
C SER A 428 9.61 -7.95 -9.51
N ALA A 429 10.65 -7.18 -9.85
CA ALA A 429 11.63 -6.72 -8.87
C ALA A 429 11.02 -5.77 -7.81
N GLU A 430 10.12 -4.88 -8.22
CA GLU A 430 9.39 -3.98 -7.33
C GLU A 430 8.44 -4.74 -6.40
N ALA A 431 7.72 -5.74 -6.91
CA ALA A 431 6.86 -6.61 -6.11
C ALA A 431 7.67 -7.41 -5.09
N GLN A 432 8.86 -7.91 -5.46
CA GLN A 432 9.75 -8.61 -4.55
C GLN A 432 10.29 -7.69 -3.44
N SER A 433 10.66 -6.45 -3.79
CA SER A 433 11.10 -5.44 -2.82
C SER A 433 9.97 -5.04 -1.87
N THR A 434 8.75 -4.89 -2.38
CA THR A 434 7.56 -4.60 -1.58
C THR A 434 7.24 -5.74 -0.62
N SER A 435 7.34 -6.98 -1.08
CA SER A 435 7.18 -8.18 -0.24
C SER A 435 8.19 -8.20 0.91
N ALA A 436 9.47 -7.92 0.62
CA ALA A 436 10.50 -7.83 1.66
C ALA A 436 10.22 -6.73 2.70
N ALA A 437 9.84 -5.53 2.26
CA ALA A 437 9.46 -4.44 3.17
C ALA A 437 8.21 -4.79 4.00
N THR A 438 7.27 -5.53 3.42
CA THR A 438 6.06 -5.99 4.11
C THR A 438 6.39 -6.99 5.22
N VAL A 439 7.37 -7.88 5.01
CA VAL A 439 7.86 -8.80 6.06
C VAL A 439 8.45 -8.03 7.24
N GLU A 440 9.25 -7.00 6.98
CA GLU A 440 9.79 -6.13 8.04
C GLU A 440 8.67 -5.39 8.80
N GLN A 441 7.67 -4.89 8.07
CA GLN A 441 6.52 -4.20 8.68
C GLN A 441 5.67 -5.14 9.55
N LEU A 442 5.45 -6.39 9.13
CA LEU A 442 4.76 -7.40 9.94
C LEU A 442 5.50 -7.65 11.26
N ALA A 443 6.83 -7.76 11.22
CA ALA A 443 7.65 -7.94 12.42
C ALA A 443 7.56 -6.72 13.36
N ALA A 444 7.63 -5.50 12.80
CA ALA A 444 7.50 -4.27 13.58
C ALA A 444 6.13 -4.15 14.25
N ASN A 445 5.04 -4.50 13.56
CA ASN A 445 3.69 -4.49 14.14
C ASN A 445 3.55 -5.52 15.28
N GLN A 446 4.12 -6.72 15.15
CA GLN A 446 4.13 -7.68 16.25
C GLN A 446 4.84 -7.13 17.50
N GLU A 447 5.94 -6.40 17.32
CA GLU A 447 6.65 -5.74 18.41
C GLU A 447 5.82 -4.61 19.04
N ILE A 448 5.11 -3.81 18.22
CA ILE A 448 4.20 -2.75 18.69
C ILE A 448 3.04 -3.35 19.50
N THR A 449 2.40 -4.41 19.01
CA THR A 449 1.32 -5.10 19.72
C THR A 449 1.79 -5.62 21.08
N SER A 450 2.95 -6.29 21.11
CA SER A 450 3.56 -6.80 22.35
C SER A 450 3.90 -5.67 23.34
N SER A 451 4.47 -4.57 22.83
CA SER A 451 4.80 -3.38 23.64
C SER A 451 3.56 -2.69 24.19
N SER A 452 2.49 -2.61 23.39
CA SER A 452 1.20 -2.04 23.79
C SER A 452 0.54 -2.86 24.89
N GLN A 453 0.55 -4.19 24.75
CA GLN A 453 0.08 -5.11 25.80
C GLN A 453 0.84 -4.87 27.11
N THR A 454 2.17 -4.77 27.03
CA THR A 454 3.03 -4.50 28.19
C THR A 454 2.71 -3.14 28.84
N LEU A 455 2.50 -2.09 28.04
CA LEU A 455 2.13 -0.76 28.56
C LEU A 455 0.76 -0.77 29.23
N ALA A 456 -0.21 -1.51 28.68
CA ALA A 456 -1.53 -1.69 29.30
C ALA A 456 -1.42 -2.38 30.67
N GLU A 457 -0.62 -3.44 30.77
CA GLU A 457 -0.36 -4.14 32.04
C GLU A 457 0.34 -3.23 33.07
N LEU A 458 1.35 -2.46 32.67
CA LEU A 458 2.02 -1.49 33.56
C LEU A 458 1.06 -0.39 34.02
N ALA A 459 0.19 0.09 33.13
CA ALA A 459 -0.82 1.08 33.45
C ALA A 459 -1.85 0.54 34.46
N GLU A 460 -2.31 -0.71 34.28
CA GLU A 460 -3.19 -1.40 35.22
C GLU A 460 -2.50 -1.59 36.58
N GLN A 461 -1.24 -2.01 36.59
CA GLN A 461 -0.47 -2.16 37.82
C GLN A 461 -0.31 -0.81 38.56
N LEU A 462 0.03 0.27 37.84
CA LEU A 462 0.13 1.60 38.42
C LEU A 462 -1.22 2.09 38.95
N GLN A 463 -2.32 1.80 38.25
CA GLN A 463 -3.67 2.13 38.70
C GLN A 463 -4.02 1.38 39.99
N ASN A 464 -3.68 0.10 40.09
CA ASN A 464 -3.85 -0.72 41.29
C ASN A 464 -3.00 -0.21 42.47
N ASP A 465 -1.72 0.09 42.24
CA ASP A 465 -0.83 0.64 43.26
C ASP A 465 -1.32 1.99 43.78
N MET A 466 -1.78 2.87 42.87
CA MET A 466 -2.42 4.13 43.26
C MET A 466 -3.78 3.91 43.93
N GLY A 467 -4.48 2.83 43.59
CA GLY A 467 -5.77 2.39 44.18
C GLY A 467 -5.67 2.08 45.67
N ARG A 468 -4.50 1.66 46.15
CA ARG A 468 -4.24 1.38 47.58
C ARG A 468 -4.32 2.63 48.46
N PHE A 469 -4.03 3.79 47.90
CA PHE A 469 -4.14 5.06 48.63
C PHE A 469 -5.58 5.55 48.63
N LYS A 470 -6.09 5.91 49.80
CA LYS A 470 -7.42 6.50 49.93
C LYS A 470 -7.29 8.01 49.81
N VAL A 471 -7.93 8.60 48.82
CA VAL A 471 -7.72 10.00 48.41
C VAL A 471 -9.03 10.74 48.31
#